data_AF-A0A061PBS9-F1
#
_entry.id   AF-A0A061PBS9-F1
#
_cell.length_a   1.000
_cell.length_b   1.000
_cell.length_c   1.000
_cell.angle_alpha   90.00
_cell.angle_beta   90.00
_cell.angle_gamma   90.00
#
_symmetry.space_group_name_H-M   'P 1'
#
loop_
_entity.id
_entity.type
_entity.pdbx_description
1 polymer ?
#
loop_
_entity_poly.entity_id
_entity_poly.type
_entity_poly.pdbx_seq_one_letter_code
_entity_poly.pdbx_strand_id
1 'polypeptide(L)'
;MTELLRVLFEHQPDWVYGVTGFLIIAGVLVLFVLIGRAAMKYTEKIDKELGFQKIQQELFTSKSEASLQKDISLQTTHAMQNAERFLASLSQLKEQELPVTERLEAYESLMIQLVNTLSTDIKFKPGEEHYCAIWIEEEEIDRLVLFAGNTRFDEGDQNDQLPIHETIAGRCFRKKRREHVQNIYADVDYYPTEMLRVDSKALLCFPLSEWGVLTIDAQTSFQKEVIPIAALYSRFIELAFIEYSQTLDNQFVDQQLNETEYDRNKGG
;
A
#
# COMPACT_ATOMS: atom_id res chain seq x y z
N MET A 1 21.57 21.03 -78.26
CA MET A 1 22.53 21.10 -77.14
C MET A 1 23.42 19.85 -77.07
N THR A 2 22.93 18.68 -77.50
CA THR A 2 23.69 17.41 -77.58
C THR A 2 24.68 17.34 -78.76
N GLU A 3 24.37 17.93 -79.92
CA GLU A 3 25.26 17.95 -81.10
C GLU A 3 26.53 18.80 -80.90
N LEU A 4 26.42 19.98 -80.26
CA LEU A 4 27.56 20.86 -79.98
C LEU A 4 28.53 20.27 -78.96
N LEU A 5 28.02 19.52 -77.96
CA LEU A 5 28.85 18.80 -77.00
C LEU A 5 29.61 17.64 -77.65
N ARG A 6 29.06 17.05 -78.72
CA ARG A 6 29.64 15.93 -79.44
C ARG A 6 30.83 16.35 -80.30
N VAL A 7 30.67 17.43 -81.07
CA VAL A 7 31.73 18.00 -81.91
C VAL A 7 32.89 18.56 -81.06
N LEU A 8 32.61 19.10 -79.88
CA LEU A 8 33.65 19.59 -78.97
C LEU A 8 34.49 18.46 -78.36
N PHE A 9 33.93 17.25 -78.22
CA PHE A 9 34.62 16.08 -77.69
C PHE A 9 35.42 15.32 -78.77
N GLU A 10 34.99 15.34 -80.03
CA GLU A 10 35.64 14.63 -81.13
C GLU A 10 36.97 15.27 -81.61
N HIS A 11 37.29 16.50 -81.20
CA HIS A 11 38.54 17.20 -81.57
C HIS A 11 39.39 17.62 -80.36
N GLN A 12 39.18 17.00 -79.19
CA GLN A 12 40.01 17.28 -78.04
C GLN A 12 41.37 16.55 -78.13
N PRO A 13 42.50 17.28 -78.02
CA PRO A 13 43.81 16.67 -78.01
C PRO A 13 43.99 15.77 -76.78
N ASP A 14 44.70 14.65 -76.94
CA ASP A 14 44.79 13.54 -75.97
C ASP A 14 45.17 13.96 -74.54
N TRP A 15 45.90 15.07 -74.37
CA TRP A 15 46.26 15.61 -73.06
C TRP A 15 45.07 16.12 -72.23
N VAL A 16 43.98 16.54 -72.88
CA VAL A 16 42.76 17.04 -72.22
C VAL A 16 42.03 15.91 -71.49
N TYR A 17 42.05 14.69 -72.03
CA TYR A 17 41.50 13.51 -71.35
C TYR A 17 42.27 13.18 -70.07
N GLY A 18 43.61 13.35 -70.07
CA GLY A 18 44.43 13.19 -68.88
C GLY A 18 44.14 14.24 -67.80
N VAL A 19 44.01 15.51 -68.19
CA VAL A 19 43.73 16.62 -67.25
C VAL A 19 42.32 16.54 -66.66
N THR A 20 41.32 16.23 -67.48
CA THR A 20 39.92 16.07 -67.03
C THR A 20 39.77 14.85 -66.13
N GLY A 21 40.42 13.73 -66.44
CA GLY A 21 40.47 12.54 -65.58
C GLY A 21 41.10 12.84 -64.21
N PHE A 22 42.22 13.56 -64.18
CA PHE A 22 42.86 13.97 -62.92
C PHE A 22 41.96 14.91 -62.10
N LEU A 23 41.29 15.87 -62.75
CA LEU A 23 40.34 16.79 -62.10
C LEU A 23 39.16 16.05 -61.47
N ILE A 24 38.61 15.06 -62.17
CA ILE A 24 37.52 14.22 -61.66
C ILE A 24 37.99 13.41 -60.46
N ILE A 25 39.15 12.75 -60.54
CA ILE A 25 39.70 11.95 -59.43
C ILE A 25 39.97 12.85 -58.21
N ALA A 26 40.57 14.02 -58.40
CA ALA A 26 40.81 14.98 -57.33
C ALA A 26 39.48 15.49 -56.72
N GLY A 27 38.49 15.80 -57.55
CA GLY A 27 37.15 16.20 -57.10
C GLY A 27 36.44 15.12 -56.28
N VAL A 28 36.54 13.86 -56.71
CA VAL A 28 35.99 12.69 -55.99
C VAL A 28 36.70 12.51 -54.64
N LEU A 29 38.03 12.64 -54.60
CA LEU A 29 38.82 12.57 -53.37
C LEU A 29 38.40 13.64 -52.35
N VAL A 30 38.23 14.89 -52.81
CA VAL A 30 37.76 15.98 -51.96
C VAL A 30 36.35 15.73 -51.44
N LEU A 31 35.43 15.25 -52.30
CA LEU A 31 34.08 14.86 -51.89
C LEU A 31 34.10 13.78 -50.81
N PHE A 32 34.95 12.76 -50.96
CA PHE A 32 35.06 11.67 -50.01
C PHE A 32 35.55 12.17 -48.63
N VAL A 33 36.53 13.06 -48.62
CA VAL A 33 37.02 13.70 -47.38
C VAL A 33 35.94 14.55 -46.73
N LEU A 34 35.17 15.32 -47.50
CA LEU A 34 34.09 16.16 -46.97
C LEU A 34 32.95 15.32 -46.38
N ILE A 35 32.54 14.25 -47.05
CA ILE A 35 31.51 13.32 -46.56
C ILE A 35 31.99 12.63 -45.27
N GLY A 36 33.25 12.18 -45.22
CA GLY A 36 33.82 11.57 -44.02
C GLY A 36 33.84 12.53 -42.82
N ARG A 37 34.20 13.80 -43.04
CA ARG A 37 34.15 14.82 -41.98
C ARG A 37 32.73 15.15 -41.53
N ALA A 38 31.79 15.23 -42.48
CA ALA A 38 30.38 15.44 -42.15
C ALA A 38 29.85 14.27 -41.31
N ALA A 39 30.08 13.03 -41.74
CA ALA A 39 29.65 11.83 -41.03
C ALA A 39 30.17 11.79 -39.59
N MET A 40 31.48 12.02 -39.37
CA MET A 40 32.05 12.07 -38.01
C MET A 40 31.37 13.12 -37.12
N LYS A 41 31.10 14.32 -37.66
CA LYS A 41 30.42 15.40 -36.92
C LYS A 41 28.94 15.08 -36.64
N TYR A 42 28.28 14.35 -37.53
CA TYR A 42 26.90 13.89 -37.31
C TYR A 42 26.83 12.80 -36.25
N THR A 43 27.74 11.82 -36.28
CA THR A 43 27.80 10.75 -35.25
C THR A 43 28.05 11.35 -33.86
N GLU A 44 29.00 12.28 -33.72
CA GLU A 44 29.29 12.90 -32.43
C GLU A 44 28.09 13.69 -31.85
N LYS A 45 27.26 14.30 -32.71
CA LYS A 45 26.05 15.00 -32.28
C LYS A 45 24.95 14.04 -31.86
N ILE A 46 24.74 12.97 -32.62
CA ILE A 46 23.73 11.95 -32.32
C ILE A 46 24.07 11.25 -31.01
N ASP A 47 25.34 10.89 -30.78
CA ASP A 47 25.77 10.28 -29.51
C ASP A 47 25.56 11.21 -28.32
N LYS A 48 25.78 12.52 -28.49
CA LYS A 48 25.49 13.53 -27.46
C LYS A 48 23.99 13.67 -27.19
N GLU A 49 23.15 13.67 -28.22
CA GLU A 49 21.69 13.74 -28.08
C GLU A 49 21.12 12.49 -27.41
N LEU A 50 21.58 11.30 -27.81
CA LEU A 50 21.22 10.04 -27.17
C LEU A 50 21.68 9.98 -25.71
N GLY A 51 22.90 10.44 -25.43
CA GLY A 51 23.42 10.55 -24.07
C GLY A 51 22.60 11.52 -23.22
N PHE A 52 22.21 12.66 -23.77
CA PHE A 52 21.37 13.64 -23.10
C PHE A 52 19.96 13.09 -22.81
N GLN A 53 19.35 12.40 -23.78
CA GLN A 53 18.05 11.75 -23.59
C GLN A 53 18.12 10.68 -22.49
N LYS A 54 19.19 9.88 -22.46
CA LYS A 54 19.42 8.89 -21.41
C LYS A 54 19.54 9.55 -20.03
N ILE A 55 20.33 10.61 -19.91
CA ILE A 55 20.48 11.37 -18.65
C ILE A 55 19.14 11.97 -18.21
N GLN A 56 18.35 12.51 -19.13
CA GLN A 56 17.02 13.04 -18.81
C GLN A 56 16.07 11.95 -18.30
N GLN A 57 16.10 10.78 -18.93
CA GLN A 57 15.30 9.64 -18.51
C GLN A 57 15.73 9.14 -17.13
N GLU A 58 17.03 8.97 -16.91
CA GLU A 58 17.59 8.59 -15.60
C GLU A 58 17.25 9.63 -14.51
N LEU A 59 17.31 10.92 -14.82
CA LEU A 59 16.93 11.99 -13.90
C LEU A 59 15.43 11.95 -13.58
N PHE A 60 14.58 11.72 -14.58
CA PHE A 60 13.14 11.60 -14.36
C PHE A 60 12.81 10.39 -13.49
N THR A 61 13.39 9.23 -13.80
CA THR A 61 13.23 8.00 -13.01
C THR A 61 13.72 8.21 -11.58
N SER A 62 14.93 8.74 -11.40
CA SER A 62 15.49 9.01 -10.06
C SER A 62 14.65 10.01 -9.26
N LYS A 63 14.13 11.05 -9.92
CA LYS A 63 13.23 12.02 -9.27
C LYS A 63 11.91 11.37 -8.85
N SER A 64 11.37 10.49 -9.69
CA SER A 64 10.16 9.73 -9.37
C SER A 64 10.37 8.79 -8.18
N GLU A 65 11.48 8.05 -8.17
CA GLU A 65 11.86 7.18 -7.05
C GLU A 65 12.08 7.96 -5.75
N ALA A 66 12.75 9.12 -5.84
CA ALA A 66 12.96 9.98 -4.68
C ALA A 66 11.65 10.56 -4.13
N SER A 67 10.69 10.89 -5.00
CA SER A 67 9.35 11.31 -4.57
C SER A 67 8.62 10.17 -3.86
N LEU A 68 8.61 8.98 -4.44
CA LEU A 68 8.00 7.80 -3.84
C LEU A 68 8.59 7.49 -2.46
N GLN A 69 9.91 7.53 -2.35
CA GLN A 69 10.60 7.28 -1.09
C GLN A 69 10.28 8.33 -0.03
N LYS A 70 10.12 9.59 -0.44
CA LYS A 70 9.69 10.67 0.46
C LYS A 70 8.28 10.43 0.97
N ASP A 71 7.36 10.00 0.11
CA ASP A 71 5.97 9.73 0.48
C ASP A 71 5.89 8.57 1.48
N ILE A 72 6.63 7.47 1.23
CA ILE A 72 6.76 6.34 2.16
C ILE A 72 7.35 6.78 3.51
N SER A 73 8.38 7.63 3.49
CA SER A 73 9.02 8.13 4.71
C SER A 73 8.06 8.98 5.54
N LEU A 74 7.28 9.86 4.89
CA LEU A 74 6.28 10.69 5.55
C LEU A 74 5.19 9.82 6.17
N GLN A 75 4.67 8.85 5.41
CA GLN A 75 3.67 7.89 5.89
C GLN A 75 4.15 7.14 7.13
N THR A 76 5.38 6.62 7.08
CA THR A 76 5.97 5.89 8.21
C THR A 76 6.16 6.80 9.44
N THR A 77 6.55 8.05 9.21
CA THR A 77 6.71 9.03 10.29
C THR A 77 5.36 9.38 10.92
N HIS A 78 4.31 9.56 10.12
CA HIS A 78 2.95 9.78 10.63
C HIS A 78 2.44 8.58 11.43
N ALA A 79 2.60 7.36 10.92
CA ALA A 79 2.25 6.14 11.63
C ALA A 79 3.01 6.01 12.96
N MET A 80 4.30 6.37 12.99
CA MET A 80 5.10 6.36 14.21
C MET A 80 4.66 7.40 15.24
N GLN A 81 4.33 8.62 14.80
CA GLN A 81 3.79 9.67 15.67
C GLN A 81 2.44 9.27 16.27
N ASN A 82 1.57 8.65 15.47
CA ASN A 82 0.29 8.13 15.94
C ASN A 82 0.48 6.96 16.92
N ALA A 83 1.42 6.04 16.64
CA ALA A 83 1.78 4.96 17.55
C ALA A 83 2.24 5.47 18.93
N GLU A 84 3.07 6.52 18.97
CA GLU A 84 3.48 7.16 20.23
C GLU A 84 2.28 7.73 21.00
N ARG A 85 1.35 8.39 20.29
CA ARG A 85 0.11 8.90 20.88
C ARG A 85 -0.76 7.78 21.44
N PHE A 86 -0.95 6.69 20.71
CA PHE A 86 -1.76 5.55 21.17
C PHE A 86 -1.12 4.85 22.36
N LEU A 87 0.20 4.72 22.39
CA LEU A 87 0.90 4.19 23.55
C LEU A 87 0.71 5.09 24.77
N ALA A 88 0.80 6.41 24.60
CA ALA A 88 0.54 7.36 25.67
C ALA A 88 -0.92 7.29 26.16
N SER A 89 -1.90 7.18 25.26
CA SER A 89 -3.31 6.99 25.59
C SER A 89 -3.55 5.68 26.35
N LEU A 90 -2.95 4.56 25.92
CA LEU A 90 -3.03 3.29 26.63
C LEU A 90 -2.44 3.39 28.04
N SER A 91 -1.26 3.99 28.17
CA SER A 91 -0.61 4.20 29.48
C SER A 91 -1.47 5.06 30.40
N GLN A 92 -2.07 6.13 29.87
CA GLN A 92 -2.95 7.01 30.63
C GLN A 92 -4.21 6.28 31.10
N LEU A 93 -4.86 5.50 30.24
CA LEU A 93 -6.06 4.73 30.62
C LEU A 93 -5.76 3.68 31.69
N LYS A 94 -4.56 3.11 31.65
CA LYS A 94 -4.09 2.15 32.66
C LYS A 94 -3.84 2.79 34.02
N GLU A 95 -3.25 3.98 34.05
CA GLU A 95 -2.93 4.71 35.28
C GLU A 95 -4.16 5.40 35.90
N GLN A 96 -5.18 5.70 35.10
CA GLN A 96 -6.35 6.42 35.57
C GLN A 96 -7.30 5.51 36.35
N GLU A 97 -7.61 5.89 37.59
CA GLU A 97 -8.67 5.29 38.40
C GLU A 97 -10.04 5.79 37.89
N LEU A 98 -10.53 5.14 36.84
CA LEU A 98 -11.87 5.34 36.30
C LEU A 98 -12.83 4.27 36.86
N PRO A 99 -14.13 4.59 37.01
CA PRO A 99 -15.17 3.58 37.15
C PRO A 99 -15.05 2.54 36.03
N VAL A 100 -15.34 1.28 36.35
CA VAL A 100 -15.15 0.14 35.43
C VAL A 100 -15.88 0.37 34.09
N THR A 101 -17.12 0.85 34.12
CA THR A 101 -17.91 1.12 32.91
C THR A 101 -17.27 2.19 32.02
N GLU A 102 -16.81 3.30 32.61
CA GLU A 102 -16.14 4.37 31.86
C GLU A 102 -14.80 3.91 31.28
N ARG A 103 -14.10 3.01 31.99
CA ARG A 103 -12.85 2.41 31.50
C ARG A 103 -13.09 1.51 30.28
N LEU A 104 -14.14 0.70 30.29
CA LEU A 104 -14.51 -0.16 29.16
C LEU A 104 -14.87 0.68 27.92
N GLU A 105 -15.72 1.70 28.09
CA GLU A 105 -16.06 2.64 27.02
C GLU A 105 -14.83 3.36 26.47
N ALA A 106 -13.86 3.70 27.32
CA ALA A 106 -12.62 4.34 26.89
C ALA A 106 -11.73 3.42 26.04
N TYR A 107 -11.63 2.12 26.38
CA TYR A 107 -10.91 1.16 25.56
C TYR A 107 -11.61 0.86 24.24
N GLU A 108 -12.95 0.78 24.23
CA GLU A 108 -13.75 0.69 23.00
C GLU A 108 -13.51 1.89 22.08
N SER A 109 -13.60 3.10 22.64
CA SER A 109 -13.33 4.35 21.93
C SER A 109 -11.91 4.37 21.34
N LEU A 110 -10.91 3.91 22.11
CA LEU A 110 -9.54 3.80 21.65
C LEU A 110 -9.39 2.81 20.48
N MET A 111 -10.06 1.66 20.53
CA MET A 111 -10.05 0.68 19.44
C MET A 111 -10.71 1.24 18.17
N ILE A 112 -11.85 1.92 18.29
CA ILE A 112 -12.49 2.63 17.18
C ILE A 112 -11.54 3.69 16.59
N GLN A 113 -10.85 4.44 17.46
CA GLN A 113 -9.89 5.46 17.02
C GLN A 113 -8.69 4.83 16.29
N LEU A 114 -8.15 3.73 16.79
CA LEU A 114 -7.07 2.96 16.16
C LEU A 114 -7.45 2.50 14.75
N VAL A 115 -8.65 1.93 14.59
CA VAL A 115 -9.18 1.46 13.30
C VAL A 115 -9.38 2.63 12.32
N ASN A 116 -9.92 3.75 12.79
CA ASN A 116 -10.09 4.95 11.99
C ASN A 116 -8.76 5.54 11.52
N THR A 117 -7.80 5.69 12.43
CA THR A 117 -6.48 6.21 12.10
C THR A 117 -5.71 5.26 11.19
N LEU A 118 -5.80 3.94 11.41
CA LEU A 118 -5.21 2.94 10.52
C LEU A 118 -5.67 3.14 9.08
N SER A 119 -6.98 3.29 8.85
CA SER A 119 -7.54 3.48 7.50
C SER A 119 -7.01 4.75 6.80
N THR A 120 -6.60 5.76 7.57
CA THR A 120 -6.03 7.00 7.07
C THR A 120 -4.53 6.89 6.84
N ASP A 121 -3.79 6.26 7.77
CA ASP A 121 -2.34 6.16 7.74
C ASP A 121 -1.83 5.25 6.61
N ILE A 122 -2.61 4.25 6.20
CA ILE A 122 -2.20 3.32 5.13
C ILE A 122 -2.53 3.83 3.72
N LYS A 123 -3.23 4.96 3.60
CA LYS A 123 -3.64 5.55 2.32
C LYS A 123 -2.46 6.09 1.54
N PHE A 124 -2.22 5.57 0.33
CA PHE A 124 -1.10 5.98 -0.51
C PHE A 124 -1.53 6.94 -1.62
N LYS A 125 -2.70 6.71 -2.23
CA LYS A 125 -3.19 7.53 -3.33
C LYS A 125 -4.39 8.40 -2.92
N PRO A 126 -4.48 9.63 -3.46
CA PRO A 126 -5.73 10.39 -3.39
C PRO A 126 -6.88 9.56 -3.98
N GLY A 127 -7.99 9.47 -3.26
CA GLY A 127 -9.14 8.64 -3.65
C GLY A 127 -9.03 7.15 -3.29
N GLU A 128 -7.89 6.67 -2.76
CA GLU A 128 -7.81 5.31 -2.21
C GLU A 128 -8.58 5.22 -0.91
N GLU A 129 -9.32 4.12 -0.76
CA GLU A 129 -10.21 3.89 0.36
C GLU A 129 -9.94 2.50 0.93
N HIS A 130 -9.75 2.46 2.25
CA HIS A 130 -9.57 1.22 2.99
C HIS A 130 -10.67 1.10 4.03
N TYR A 131 -11.33 -0.06 4.05
CA TYR A 131 -12.29 -0.39 5.09
C TYR A 131 -11.56 -1.23 6.13
N CYS A 132 -11.63 -0.81 7.38
CA CYS A 132 -10.95 -1.50 8.48
C CYS A 132 -12.01 -1.88 9.51
N ALA A 133 -11.98 -3.13 9.96
CA ALA A 133 -12.92 -3.65 10.94
C ALA A 133 -12.26 -4.65 11.89
N ILE A 134 -12.67 -4.58 13.15
CA ILE A 134 -12.37 -5.53 14.19
C ILE A 134 -13.57 -6.46 14.31
N TRP A 135 -13.30 -7.75 14.18
CA TRP A 135 -14.28 -8.80 14.37
C TRP A 135 -13.89 -9.63 15.58
N ILE A 136 -14.83 -9.86 16.49
CA ILE A 136 -14.61 -10.68 17.69
C ILE A 136 -15.32 -12.02 17.56
N GLU A 137 -14.77 -13.07 18.16
CA GLU A 137 -15.44 -14.36 18.24
C GLU A 137 -16.62 -14.29 19.23
N GLU A 138 -17.77 -14.78 18.78
CA GLU A 138 -18.91 -15.06 19.63
C GLU A 138 -19.06 -16.59 19.72
N GLU A 139 -18.61 -17.16 20.84
CA GLU A 139 -18.51 -18.62 21.04
C GLU A 139 -19.86 -19.33 20.88
N GLU A 140 -20.97 -18.67 21.24
CA GLU A 140 -22.31 -19.28 21.19
C GLU A 140 -22.79 -19.58 19.76
N ILE A 141 -22.35 -18.77 18.78
CA ILE A 141 -22.82 -18.84 17.39
C ILE A 141 -21.74 -19.31 16.41
N ASP A 142 -20.50 -19.53 16.87
CA ASP A 142 -19.34 -19.94 16.05
C ASP A 142 -19.12 -18.99 14.86
N ARG A 143 -19.24 -17.68 15.13
CA ARG A 143 -19.12 -16.61 14.13
C ARG A 143 -18.28 -15.45 14.66
N LEU A 144 -17.71 -14.71 13.72
CA LEU A 144 -17.03 -13.45 13.97
C LEU A 144 -18.04 -12.31 13.85
N VAL A 145 -18.23 -11.53 14.91
CA VAL A 145 -19.18 -10.41 14.97
C VAL A 145 -18.44 -9.10 14.88
N LEU A 146 -19.01 -8.12 14.18
CA LEU A 146 -18.40 -6.80 14.08
C LEU A 146 -18.38 -6.11 15.45
N PHE A 147 -17.19 -5.82 15.95
CA PHE A 147 -17.00 -5.09 17.21
C PHE A 147 -16.78 -3.59 16.97
N ALA A 148 -15.88 -3.25 16.04
CA ALA A 148 -15.58 -1.87 15.70
C ALA A 148 -15.17 -1.74 14.24
N GLY A 149 -15.82 -0.84 13.50
CA GLY A 149 -15.46 -0.45 12.14
C GLY A 149 -14.94 0.99 12.07
N ASN A 150 -14.21 1.34 11.01
CA ASN A 150 -13.97 2.75 10.71
C ASN A 150 -15.30 3.44 10.36
N THR A 151 -15.35 4.78 10.41
CA THR A 151 -16.55 5.65 10.18
C THR A 151 -17.32 5.42 8.87
N ARG A 152 -16.81 4.54 8.01
CA ARG A 152 -17.38 4.15 6.73
C ARG A 152 -18.08 2.79 6.76
N PHE A 153 -17.95 2.03 7.85
CA PHE A 153 -18.97 1.07 8.25
C PHE A 153 -20.17 1.91 8.70
N ASP A 154 -21.12 2.12 7.78
CA ASP A 154 -22.40 2.75 8.13
C ASP A 154 -23.02 2.03 9.34
N GLU A 155 -23.64 2.81 10.22
CA GLU A 155 -24.32 2.41 11.47
C GLU A 155 -25.51 1.42 11.27
N GLY A 156 -25.64 0.82 10.08
CA GLY A 156 -26.80 0.07 9.61
C GLY A 156 -26.86 -1.40 9.96
N ASP A 157 -25.74 -2.07 10.30
CA ASP A 157 -25.76 -3.51 10.60
C ASP A 157 -24.89 -3.85 11.82
N GLN A 158 -25.44 -3.60 13.01
CA GLN A 158 -24.94 -4.16 14.28
C GLN A 158 -25.08 -5.71 14.34
N ASN A 159 -25.45 -6.36 13.25
CA ASN A 159 -25.60 -7.81 13.11
C ASN A 159 -24.72 -8.40 12.01
N ASP A 160 -23.70 -7.65 11.55
CA ASP A 160 -22.74 -8.17 10.60
C ASP A 160 -21.92 -9.31 11.23
N GLN A 161 -22.12 -10.50 10.68
CA GLN A 161 -21.50 -11.74 11.12
C GLN A 161 -20.76 -12.41 9.96
N LEU A 162 -19.50 -12.77 10.20
CA LEU A 162 -18.69 -13.56 9.29
C LEU A 162 -18.58 -15.01 9.79
N PRO A 163 -18.93 -16.01 8.95
CA PRO A 163 -18.67 -17.41 9.28
C PRO A 163 -17.18 -17.64 9.54
N ILE A 164 -16.82 -18.26 10.67
CA ILE A 164 -15.43 -18.60 10.95
C ILE A 164 -14.93 -19.56 9.86
N HIS A 165 -15.62 -20.66 9.60
CA HIS A 165 -15.11 -21.73 8.75
C HIS A 165 -15.00 -21.43 7.24
N GLU A 166 -15.73 -20.44 6.75
CA GLU A 166 -15.93 -20.23 5.30
C GLU A 166 -15.29 -18.94 4.75
N THR A 167 -14.69 -18.12 5.62
CA THR A 167 -14.15 -16.81 5.22
C THR A 167 -12.63 -16.74 5.38
N ILE A 168 -11.98 -15.88 4.58
CA ILE A 168 -10.55 -15.55 4.73
C ILE A 168 -10.25 -15.01 6.14
N ALA A 169 -11.14 -14.17 6.69
CA ALA A 169 -11.01 -13.64 8.04
C ALA A 169 -11.06 -14.77 9.07
N GLY A 170 -12.02 -15.67 8.96
CA GLY A 170 -12.08 -16.83 9.85
C GLY A 170 -10.94 -17.82 9.65
N ARG A 171 -10.38 -17.96 8.44
CA ARG A 171 -9.12 -18.69 8.22
C ARG A 171 -7.96 -18.05 8.98
N CYS A 172 -7.86 -16.72 8.94
CA CYS A 172 -6.87 -15.96 9.71
C CYS A 172 -7.03 -16.21 11.22
N PHE A 173 -8.26 -16.20 11.71
CA PHE A 173 -8.61 -16.52 13.10
C PHE A 173 -8.14 -17.93 13.49
N ARG A 174 -8.60 -18.96 12.78
CA ARG A 174 -8.28 -20.37 13.10
C ARG A 174 -6.79 -20.67 13.04
N LYS A 175 -6.08 -20.10 12.06
CA LYS A 175 -4.65 -20.35 11.88
C LYS A 175 -3.77 -19.48 12.78
N LYS A 176 -4.35 -18.48 13.45
CA LYS A 176 -3.63 -17.46 14.23
C LYS A 176 -2.45 -16.86 13.44
N ARG A 177 -2.65 -16.67 12.13
CA ARG A 177 -1.63 -16.20 11.20
C ARG A 177 -2.20 -15.13 10.30
N ARG A 178 -1.40 -14.08 10.06
CA ARG A 178 -1.74 -13.02 9.09
C ARG A 178 -2.00 -13.62 7.71
N GLU A 179 -3.13 -13.26 7.13
CA GLU A 179 -3.48 -13.58 5.74
C GLU A 179 -3.30 -12.32 4.88
N HIS A 180 -2.70 -12.49 3.69
CA HIS A 180 -2.53 -11.42 2.72
C HIS A 180 -2.99 -11.90 1.37
N VAL A 181 -4.15 -11.42 0.96
CA VAL A 181 -4.83 -11.82 -0.27
C VAL A 181 -4.85 -10.63 -1.21
N GLN A 182 -4.07 -10.70 -2.30
CA GLN A 182 -3.99 -9.64 -3.30
C GLN A 182 -5.20 -9.59 -4.23
N ASN A 183 -5.86 -10.73 -4.41
CA ASN A 183 -7.07 -10.88 -5.21
C ASN A 183 -8.03 -11.83 -4.49
N ILE A 184 -9.06 -11.29 -3.84
CA ILE A 184 -10.03 -12.06 -3.07
C ILE A 184 -10.81 -13.04 -3.96
N TYR A 185 -11.11 -12.69 -5.21
CA TYR A 185 -11.86 -13.56 -6.14
C TYR A 185 -11.10 -14.81 -6.56
N ALA A 186 -9.78 -14.84 -6.36
CA ALA A 186 -8.95 -16.00 -6.65
C ALA A 186 -8.71 -16.89 -5.42
N ASP A 187 -9.18 -16.48 -4.24
CA ASP A 187 -9.01 -17.23 -3.00
C ASP A 187 -10.10 -18.30 -2.85
N VAL A 188 -9.73 -19.44 -2.26
CA VAL A 188 -10.61 -20.58 -2.01
C VAL A 188 -11.67 -20.29 -0.95
N ASP A 189 -11.34 -19.46 0.05
CA ASP A 189 -12.28 -19.05 1.11
C ASP A 189 -12.91 -17.69 0.79
N TYR A 190 -13.00 -17.35 -0.51
CA TYR A 190 -13.75 -16.20 -0.97
C TYR A 190 -15.23 -16.42 -0.67
N TYR A 191 -15.75 -15.60 0.23
CA TYR A 191 -17.15 -15.63 0.61
C TYR A 191 -17.84 -14.37 0.08
N PRO A 192 -18.73 -14.48 -0.93
CA PRO A 192 -19.43 -13.34 -1.49
C PRO A 192 -20.54 -12.89 -0.53
N THR A 193 -20.20 -12.05 0.46
CA THR A 193 -21.21 -11.35 1.27
C THR A 193 -21.64 -10.07 0.58
N GLU A 194 -22.88 -9.63 0.79
CA GLU A 194 -23.29 -8.24 0.51
C GLU A 194 -22.47 -7.21 1.33
N MET A 195 -21.83 -7.67 2.42
CA MET A 195 -20.86 -6.91 3.23
C MET A 195 -19.52 -6.63 2.53
N LEU A 196 -19.15 -7.43 1.50
CA LEU A 196 -18.03 -7.07 0.65
C LEU A 196 -18.44 -5.83 -0.13
N ARG A 197 -17.99 -4.67 0.36
CA ARG A 197 -18.25 -3.41 -0.32
C ARG A 197 -17.74 -3.55 -1.75
N VAL A 198 -18.66 -3.28 -2.69
CA VAL A 198 -18.76 -3.78 -4.09
C VAL A 198 -17.47 -3.72 -4.91
N ASP A 199 -16.47 -2.95 -4.47
CA ASP A 199 -15.20 -2.74 -5.18
C ASP A 199 -13.96 -3.35 -4.49
N SER A 200 -14.12 -4.06 -3.38
CA SER A 200 -12.98 -4.68 -2.67
C SER A 200 -12.35 -5.79 -3.52
N LYS A 201 -11.02 -5.76 -3.67
CA LYS A 201 -10.25 -6.74 -4.46
C LYS A 201 -9.14 -7.38 -3.66
N ALA A 202 -8.63 -6.72 -2.64
CA ALA A 202 -7.57 -7.23 -1.78
C ALA A 202 -8.02 -7.17 -0.32
N LEU A 203 -7.52 -8.11 0.47
CA LEU A 203 -7.82 -8.22 1.89
C LEU A 203 -6.54 -8.55 2.68
N LEU A 204 -6.31 -7.81 3.75
CA LEU A 204 -5.36 -8.18 4.81
C LEU A 204 -6.14 -8.57 6.05
N CYS A 205 -5.74 -9.67 6.68
CA CYS A 205 -6.28 -10.08 7.97
C CYS A 205 -5.15 -10.25 8.98
N PHE A 206 -5.33 -9.69 10.17
CA PHE A 206 -4.42 -9.85 11.30
C PHE A 206 -5.16 -10.50 12.46
N PRO A 207 -4.66 -11.62 13.00
CA PRO A 207 -5.27 -12.23 14.17
C PRO A 207 -5.02 -11.35 15.40
N LEU A 208 -6.05 -11.17 16.22
CA LEU A 208 -5.99 -10.51 17.52
C LEU A 208 -5.98 -11.60 18.60
N SER A 209 -4.93 -12.42 18.59
CA SER A 209 -4.80 -13.62 19.44
C SER A 209 -6.07 -14.46 19.50
N GLU A 210 -6.69 -14.61 20.68
CA GLU A 210 -7.88 -15.43 20.88
C GLU A 210 -9.18 -14.66 20.72
N TRP A 211 -9.14 -13.32 20.70
CA TRP A 211 -10.36 -12.51 20.71
C TRP A 211 -11.01 -12.38 19.33
N GLY A 212 -10.21 -12.38 18.25
CA GLY A 212 -10.77 -12.10 16.94
C GLY A 212 -9.76 -11.77 15.85
N VAL A 213 -10.19 -10.95 14.88
CA VAL A 213 -9.41 -10.59 13.69
C VAL A 213 -9.65 -9.14 13.30
N LEU A 214 -8.58 -8.45 12.92
CA LEU A 214 -8.62 -7.18 12.22
C LEU A 214 -8.61 -7.44 10.70
N THR A 215 -9.61 -6.97 9.98
CA THR A 215 -9.64 -6.97 8.51
C THR A 215 -9.35 -5.59 7.95
N ILE A 216 -8.67 -5.55 6.81
CA ILE A 216 -8.42 -4.35 6.03
C ILE A 216 -8.74 -4.68 4.57
N ASP A 217 -9.81 -4.11 4.04
CA ASP A 217 -10.24 -4.26 2.66
C ASP A 217 -9.69 -3.12 1.81
N ALA A 218 -9.27 -3.45 0.58
CA ALA A 218 -8.80 -2.47 -0.38
C ALA A 218 -9.30 -2.77 -1.80
N GLN A 219 -9.50 -1.71 -2.58
CA GLN A 219 -9.84 -1.80 -4.00
C GLN A 219 -8.67 -2.26 -4.88
N THR A 220 -7.44 -2.12 -4.37
CA THR A 220 -6.21 -2.52 -5.06
C THR A 220 -5.29 -3.30 -4.15
N SER A 221 -4.36 -4.07 -4.72
CA SER A 221 -3.34 -4.80 -3.95
C SER A 221 -2.56 -3.86 -3.04
N PHE A 222 -2.31 -4.31 -1.81
CA PHE A 222 -1.52 -3.58 -0.84
C PHE A 222 -0.07 -3.43 -1.26
N GLN A 223 0.50 -2.27 -0.96
CA GLN A 223 1.95 -2.06 -1.02
C GLN A 223 2.63 -2.80 0.14
N LYS A 224 3.92 -3.08 0.01
CA LYS A 224 4.66 -3.85 1.02
C LYS A 224 4.79 -3.07 2.33
N GLU A 225 4.81 -1.76 2.24
CA GLU A 225 5.01 -0.78 3.30
C GLU A 225 3.77 -0.64 4.21
N VAL A 226 2.58 -0.95 3.69
CA VAL A 226 1.33 -0.95 4.46
C VAL A 226 1.30 -2.07 5.50
N ILE A 227 1.88 -3.22 5.16
CA ILE A 227 1.85 -4.43 6.00
C ILE A 227 2.47 -4.20 7.39
N PRO A 228 3.68 -3.62 7.55
CA PRO A 228 4.25 -3.36 8.88
C PRO A 228 3.46 -2.30 9.66
N ILE A 229 2.87 -1.29 8.99
CA ILE A 229 2.01 -0.30 9.65
C ILE A 229 0.76 -1.00 10.20
N ALA A 230 0.05 -1.76 9.38
CA ALA A 230 -1.12 -2.53 9.81
C ALA A 230 -0.78 -3.52 10.94
N ALA A 231 0.38 -4.17 10.88
CA ALA A 231 0.86 -5.05 11.94
C ALA A 231 1.11 -4.31 13.27
N LEU A 232 1.61 -3.08 13.22
CA LEU A 232 1.82 -2.26 14.41
C LEU A 232 0.48 -1.90 15.06
N TYR A 233 -0.49 -1.43 14.26
CA TYR A 233 -1.83 -1.11 14.72
C TYR A 233 -2.56 -2.33 15.27
N SER A 234 -2.44 -3.50 14.64
CA SER A 234 -3.05 -4.74 15.16
C SER A 234 -2.53 -5.09 16.56
N ARG A 235 -1.26 -4.78 16.86
CA ARG A 235 -0.69 -5.00 18.21
C ARG A 235 -1.21 -4.01 19.24
N PHE A 236 -1.44 -2.75 18.86
CA PHE A 236 -2.09 -1.80 19.77
C PHE A 236 -3.53 -2.19 20.08
N ILE A 237 -4.28 -2.64 19.07
CA ILE A 237 -5.64 -3.16 19.25
C ILE A 237 -5.63 -4.37 20.17
N GLU A 238 -4.70 -5.32 19.95
CA GLU A 238 -4.54 -6.49 20.82
C GLU A 238 -4.23 -6.11 22.28
N LEU A 239 -3.35 -5.14 22.50
CA LEU A 239 -3.05 -4.63 23.85
C LEU A 239 -4.29 -3.98 24.50
N ALA A 240 -5.06 -3.21 23.72
CA ALA A 240 -6.31 -2.63 24.20
C ALA A 240 -7.32 -3.73 24.60
N PHE A 241 -7.43 -4.81 23.82
CA PHE A 241 -8.28 -5.97 24.14
C PHE A 241 -7.83 -6.71 25.41
N ILE A 242 -6.52 -6.84 25.64
CA ILE A 242 -6.00 -7.46 26.88
C ILE A 242 -6.47 -6.66 28.10
N GLU A 243 -6.32 -5.34 28.07
CA GLU A 243 -6.72 -4.49 29.20
C GLU A 243 -8.26 -4.39 29.33
N TYR A 244 -8.98 -4.41 28.22
CA TYR A 244 -10.45 -4.49 28.18
C TYR A 244 -10.97 -5.77 28.85
N SER A 245 -10.46 -6.93 28.43
CA SER A 245 -10.85 -8.24 28.98
C SER A 245 -10.51 -8.37 30.46
N GLN A 246 -9.31 -7.94 30.89
CA GLN A 246 -8.96 -7.90 32.32
C GLN A 246 -9.89 -7.02 33.15
N THR A 247 -10.37 -5.92 32.57
CA THR A 247 -11.31 -5.02 33.26
C THR A 247 -12.68 -5.69 33.43
N LEU A 248 -13.16 -6.41 32.41
CA LEU A 248 -14.40 -7.20 32.49
C LEU A 248 -14.29 -8.31 33.54
N ASP A 249 -13.23 -9.10 33.52
CA ASP A 249 -13.04 -10.22 34.45
C ASP A 249 -13.05 -9.76 35.91
N ASN A 250 -12.37 -8.64 36.21
CA ASN A 250 -12.36 -8.05 37.55
C ASN A 250 -13.77 -7.61 37.99
N GLN A 251 -14.56 -7.04 37.07
CA GLN A 251 -15.94 -6.65 37.35
C GLN A 251 -16.82 -7.85 37.73
N PHE A 252 -16.71 -8.96 36.99
CA PHE A 252 -17.45 -10.18 37.28
C PHE A 252 -17.08 -10.77 38.64
N VAL A 253 -15.79 -10.78 38.98
CA VAL A 253 -15.31 -11.26 40.30
C VAL A 253 -15.86 -10.40 41.42
N ASP A 254 -15.81 -9.06 41.29
CA ASP A 254 -16.31 -8.14 42.31
C ASP A 254 -17.82 -8.28 42.52
N GLN A 255 -18.60 -8.53 41.46
CA GLN A 255 -20.04 -8.78 41.56
C GLN A 255 -20.35 -10.08 42.31
N GLN A 256 -19.67 -11.18 42.01
CA GLN A 256 -19.87 -12.46 42.69
C GLN A 256 -19.51 -12.41 44.18
N LEU A 257 -18.44 -11.68 44.54
CA LEU A 257 -18.06 -11.49 45.94
C LEU A 257 -19.12 -10.70 46.72
N ASN A 258 -19.64 -9.63 46.13
CA ASN A 258 -20.69 -8.80 46.75
C ASN A 258 -22.00 -9.57 46.94
N GLU A 259 -22.41 -10.42 45.99
CA GLU A 259 -23.59 -11.29 46.13
C GLU A 259 -23.40 -12.32 47.25
N THR A 260 -22.21 -12.92 47.34
CA THR A 260 -21.89 -13.91 48.37
C THR A 260 -21.89 -13.31 49.79
N GLU A 261 -21.41 -12.06 49.94
CA GLU A 261 -21.48 -11.34 51.23
C GLU A 261 -22.90 -10.91 51.60
N TYR A 262 -23.71 -10.51 50.64
CA TYR A 262 -25.11 -10.17 50.86
C TYR A 262 -25.93 -11.37 51.35
N ASP A 263 -25.73 -12.54 50.75
CA ASP A 263 -26.41 -13.77 51.15
C ASP A 263 -25.97 -14.24 52.55
N ARG A 264 -24.69 -14.05 52.92
CA ARG A 264 -24.22 -14.31 54.29
C ARG A 264 -24.86 -13.39 55.33
N ASN A 265 -25.09 -12.12 54.99
CA ASN A 265 -25.67 -11.15 55.92
C ASN A 265 -27.20 -11.27 56.06
N LYS A 266 -27.89 -11.92 55.12
CA LYS A 266 -29.33 -12.23 55.22
C LYS A 266 -29.64 -13.59 55.84
N GLY A 267 -28.67 -14.50 55.86
CA GLY A 267 -28.82 -15.87 56.38
C GLY A 267 -28.44 -16.08 57.85
N GLY A 268 -28.03 -15.04 58.57
CA GLY A 268 -27.68 -15.09 60.01
C GLY A 268 -28.61 -14.24 60.86
#